data_AF-A0A946ULF2-F1
#
_entry.id   AF-A0A946ULF2-F1
#
_cell.length_a   1.000
_cell.length_b   1.000
_cell.length_c   1.000
_cell.angle_alpha   90.00
_cell.angle_beta   90.00
_cell.angle_gamma   90.00
#
_symmetry.space_group_name_H-M   'P 1'
#
loop_
_entity.id
_entity.type
_entity.pdbx_description
1 polymer ?
#
loop_
_entity_poly.entity_id
_entity_poly.type
_entity_poly.pdbx_seq_one_letter_code
_entity_poly.pdbx_strand_id
1 'polypeptide(L)'
;MRKAAFHLAFLVAAAGSFAHAAEPVWPRLTERLKTLLSSEMQQISDAMGPLTTAIATGDHDMAQHLGIAIRDSFILKKSLTPQDKQDLLGAVPAEFVEIDREFHRLANKLAGAAAKKDSELQEVYLSKMVASCIACHRQFAQDVFPGFADSESTVD
;
A
#
# COMPACT_ATOMS: atom_id res chain seq x y z
N MET A 1 -15.96 -6.13 -66.60
CA MET A 1 -15.77 -5.29 -65.40
C MET A 1 -15.50 -6.20 -64.20
N ARG A 2 -14.24 -6.36 -63.79
CA ARG A 2 -13.85 -7.12 -62.58
C ARG A 2 -13.36 -6.12 -61.53
N LYS A 3 -14.09 -6.00 -60.42
CA LYS A 3 -13.72 -5.13 -59.30
C LYS A 3 -12.56 -5.78 -58.53
N ALA A 4 -11.44 -5.08 -58.41
CA ALA A 4 -10.32 -5.47 -57.57
C ALA A 4 -10.67 -5.17 -56.10
N ALA A 5 -10.59 -6.18 -55.24
CA ALA A 5 -10.69 -6.03 -53.79
C ALA A 5 -9.30 -5.75 -53.22
N PHE A 6 -9.07 -4.53 -52.72
CA PHE A 6 -7.89 -4.20 -51.93
C PHE A 6 -8.14 -4.69 -50.49
N HIS A 7 -7.42 -5.72 -50.07
CA HIS A 7 -7.33 -6.10 -48.66
C HIS A 7 -6.26 -5.26 -47.98
N LEU A 8 -6.69 -4.31 -47.14
CA LEU A 8 -5.81 -3.55 -46.27
C LEU A 8 -5.56 -4.39 -45.00
N ALA A 9 -4.38 -5.00 -44.91
CA ALA A 9 -3.95 -5.68 -43.69
C ALA A 9 -3.49 -4.62 -42.66
N PHE A 10 -4.26 -4.46 -41.58
CA PHE A 10 -3.91 -3.60 -40.46
C PHE A 10 -3.04 -4.39 -39.48
N LEU A 11 -1.73 -4.13 -39.46
CA LEU A 11 -0.82 -4.66 -38.43
C LEU A 11 -0.95 -3.78 -37.18
N VAL A 12 -1.63 -4.30 -36.15
CA VAL A 12 -1.67 -3.69 -34.82
C VAL A 12 -0.36 -4.05 -34.10
N ALA A 13 0.57 -3.12 -34.03
CA ALA A 13 1.74 -3.23 -33.16
C ALA A 13 1.30 -2.99 -31.71
N ALA A 14 1.16 -4.07 -30.93
CA ALA A 14 0.96 -3.98 -29.49
C ALA A 14 2.25 -3.48 -28.82
N ALA A 15 2.34 -2.17 -28.58
CA ALA A 15 3.34 -1.61 -27.68
C ALA A 15 2.93 -1.95 -26.25
N GLY A 16 3.37 -3.12 -25.77
CA GLY A 16 3.27 -3.47 -24.36
C GLY A 16 4.20 -2.57 -23.55
N SER A 17 3.64 -1.61 -22.80
CA SER A 17 4.37 -0.95 -21.73
C SER A 17 4.65 -2.00 -20.65
N PHE A 18 5.86 -2.55 -20.65
CA PHE A 18 6.37 -3.26 -19.49
C PHE A 18 6.53 -2.23 -18.38
N ALA A 19 5.60 -2.23 -17.42
CA ALA A 19 5.80 -1.54 -16.16
C ALA A 19 7.04 -2.17 -15.53
N HIS A 20 8.15 -1.44 -15.56
CA HIS A 20 9.36 -1.86 -14.84
C HIS A 20 8.96 -2.00 -13.37
N ALA A 21 9.20 -3.18 -12.79
CA ALA A 21 9.02 -3.37 -11.35
C ALA A 21 9.80 -2.26 -10.65
N ALA A 22 9.14 -1.50 -9.79
CA ALA A 22 9.80 -0.39 -9.13
C ALA A 22 10.94 -0.93 -8.27
N GLU A 23 12.09 -0.28 -8.34
CA GLU A 23 13.25 -0.63 -7.52
C GLU A 23 12.86 -0.61 -6.03
N PRO A 24 13.32 -1.59 -5.23
CA PRO A 24 13.08 -1.61 -3.79
C PRO A 24 13.46 -0.28 -3.14
N VAL A 25 12.63 0.16 -2.18
CA VAL A 25 12.83 1.44 -1.49
C VAL A 25 13.91 1.31 -0.41
N TRP A 26 13.96 0.18 0.27
CA TRP A 26 14.79 -0.02 1.47
C TRP A 26 16.29 0.30 1.26
N PRO A 27 16.96 -0.10 0.16
CA PRO A 27 18.38 0.19 -0.04
C PRO A 27 18.69 1.68 -0.27
N ARG A 28 17.67 2.47 -0.67
CA ARG A 28 17.82 3.89 -1.00
C ARG A 28 17.60 4.82 0.19
N LEU A 29 17.08 4.31 1.30
CA LEU A 29 16.82 5.08 2.51
C LEU A 29 18.10 5.30 3.32
N THR A 30 18.22 6.47 3.95
CA THR A 30 19.23 6.70 4.99
C THR A 30 18.93 5.82 6.22
N GLU A 31 19.94 5.49 7.04
CA GLU A 31 19.74 4.66 8.25
C GLU A 31 18.69 5.24 9.21
N ARG A 32 18.62 6.57 9.29
CA ARG A 32 17.59 7.26 10.05
C ARG A 32 16.19 7.03 9.47
N LEU A 33 16.03 7.15 8.15
CA LEU A 33 14.75 6.90 7.48
C LEU A 33 14.33 5.43 7.58
N LYS A 34 15.26 4.48 7.47
CA LYS A 34 15.00 3.05 7.73
C LYS A 34 14.45 2.83 9.14
N THR A 35 15.08 3.44 10.14
CA THR A 35 14.63 3.35 11.54
C THR A 35 13.22 3.91 11.72
N LEU A 36 12.93 5.07 11.14
CA LEU A 36 11.60 5.69 11.23
C LEU A 36 10.53 4.84 10.51
N LEU A 37 10.82 4.36 9.30
CA LEU A 37 9.90 3.53 8.53
C LEU A 37 9.63 2.19 9.22
N SER A 38 10.66 1.51 9.75
CA SER A 38 10.46 0.27 10.50
C SER A 38 9.65 0.47 11.78
N SER A 39 9.86 1.59 12.48
CA SER A 39 9.07 1.91 13.67
C SER A 39 7.59 2.12 13.33
N GLU A 40 7.30 2.79 12.23
CA GLU A 40 5.93 2.96 11.72
C GLU A 40 5.30 1.63 11.31
N MET A 41 6.01 0.81 10.52
CA MET A 41 5.52 -0.52 10.11
C MET A 41 5.26 -1.45 11.31
N GLN A 42 6.08 -1.39 12.36
CA GLN A 42 5.86 -2.15 13.58
C GLN A 42 4.56 -1.75 14.29
N GLN A 43 4.31 -0.45 14.46
CA GLN A 43 3.06 0.03 15.07
C GLN A 43 1.82 -0.37 14.26
N ILE A 44 1.92 -0.31 12.93
CA ILE A 44 0.85 -0.78 12.05
C ILE A 44 0.61 -2.27 12.29
N SER A 45 1.67 -3.08 12.27
CA SER A 45 1.58 -4.54 12.51
C SER A 45 0.96 -4.86 13.86
N ASP A 46 1.36 -4.15 14.92
CA ASP A 46 0.87 -4.35 16.28
C ASP A 46 -0.63 -4.05 16.40
N ALA A 47 -1.17 -3.17 15.57
CA ALA A 47 -2.58 -2.77 15.59
C ALA A 47 -3.48 -3.60 14.66
N MET A 48 -2.97 -4.09 13.51
CA MET A 48 -3.78 -4.77 12.49
C MET A 48 -4.42 -6.08 12.97
N GLY A 49 -3.69 -6.88 13.75
CA GLY A 49 -4.22 -8.12 14.33
C GLY A 49 -5.36 -7.85 15.31
N PRO A 50 -5.15 -7.06 16.37
CA PRO A 50 -6.20 -6.64 17.29
C PRO A 50 -7.39 -5.97 16.62
N LEU A 51 -7.16 -5.19 15.55
CA LEU A 51 -8.23 -4.54 14.81
C LEU A 51 -9.16 -5.55 14.13
N THR A 52 -8.58 -6.59 13.53
CA THR A 52 -9.34 -7.69 12.93
C THR A 52 -10.20 -8.39 13.99
N THR A 53 -9.62 -8.68 15.17
CA THR A 53 -10.35 -9.27 16.29
C THR A 53 -11.50 -8.38 16.76
N ALA A 54 -11.25 -7.08 16.96
CA ALA A 54 -12.26 -6.13 17.43
C ALA A 54 -13.45 -6.05 16.47
N ILE A 55 -13.20 -6.03 15.16
CA ILE A 55 -14.27 -6.06 14.15
C ILE A 55 -15.06 -7.37 14.23
N ALA A 56 -14.37 -8.52 14.30
CA ALA A 56 -15.02 -9.84 14.35
C ALA A 56 -15.87 -10.05 15.62
N THR A 57 -15.51 -9.43 16.75
CA THR A 57 -16.25 -9.53 18.01
C THR A 57 -17.26 -8.40 18.23
N GLY A 58 -17.36 -7.44 17.30
CA GLY A 58 -18.24 -6.27 17.43
C GLY A 58 -17.77 -5.23 18.46
N ASP A 59 -16.50 -5.23 18.83
CA ASP A 59 -15.91 -4.23 19.73
C ASP A 59 -15.57 -2.95 18.95
N HIS A 60 -16.60 -2.14 18.70
CA HIS A 60 -16.50 -0.93 17.89
C HIS A 60 -15.64 0.17 18.53
N ASP A 61 -15.62 0.26 19.86
CA ASP A 61 -14.82 1.27 20.57
C ASP A 61 -13.33 0.94 20.41
N MET A 62 -12.95 -0.34 20.53
CA MET A 62 -11.59 -0.81 20.26
C MET A 62 -11.24 -0.64 18.78
N ALA A 63 -12.14 -1.00 17.85
CA ALA A 63 -11.90 -0.82 16.42
C ALA A 63 -11.68 0.66 16.06
N GLN A 64 -12.44 1.58 16.66
CA GLN A 64 -12.23 3.02 16.49
C GLN A 64 -10.87 3.45 17.03
N HIS A 65 -10.51 3.02 18.24
CA HIS A 65 -9.23 3.35 18.88
C HIS A 65 -8.05 2.89 18.03
N LEU A 66 -8.07 1.64 17.56
CA LEU A 66 -7.01 1.07 16.73
C LEU A 66 -6.94 1.71 15.34
N GLY A 67 -8.08 2.01 14.70
CA GLY A 67 -8.08 2.75 13.43
C GLY A 67 -7.49 4.17 13.57
N ILE A 68 -7.74 4.85 14.70
CA ILE A 68 -7.10 6.13 15.03
C ILE A 68 -5.60 5.95 15.27
N ALA A 69 -5.19 4.92 16.01
CA ALA A 69 -3.78 4.64 16.29
C ALA A 69 -2.99 4.38 15.01
N ILE A 70 -3.54 3.61 14.07
CA ILE A 70 -2.93 3.37 12.75
C ILE A 70 -2.84 4.66 11.95
N ARG A 71 -3.92 5.44 11.83
CA ARG A 71 -3.90 6.76 11.16
C ARG A 71 -2.81 7.66 11.73
N ASP A 72 -2.62 7.61 13.04
CA ASP A 72 -1.68 8.45 13.77
C ASP A 72 -0.28 7.83 13.86
N SER A 73 -0.06 6.60 13.37
CA SER A 73 1.24 5.92 13.36
C SER A 73 2.21 6.52 12.33
N PHE A 74 1.80 7.60 11.65
CA PHE A 74 2.55 8.42 10.69
C PHE A 74 3.78 9.08 11.35
N ILE A 75 4.70 8.26 11.86
CA ILE A 75 5.92 8.65 12.56
C ILE A 75 6.84 9.38 11.60
N LEU A 76 6.87 9.01 10.33
CA LEU A 76 7.60 9.76 9.32
C LEU A 76 7.16 11.24 9.35
N LYS A 77 5.90 11.57 9.11
CA LYS A 77 5.42 12.98 9.16
C LYS A 77 5.64 13.68 10.51
N LYS A 78 5.55 12.96 11.63
CA LYS A 78 5.73 13.54 12.97
C LYS A 78 7.19 13.80 13.34
N SER A 79 8.13 13.00 12.83
CA SER A 79 9.53 13.01 13.27
C SER A 79 10.53 13.40 12.16
N LEU A 80 10.09 13.57 10.92
CA LEU A 80 10.94 14.01 9.80
C LEU A 80 11.38 15.47 9.99
N THR A 81 12.68 15.68 10.02
CA THR A 81 13.30 17.00 9.82
C THR A 81 13.12 17.46 8.36
N PRO A 82 13.36 18.74 8.03
CA PRO A 82 13.35 19.19 6.64
C PRO A 82 14.33 18.40 5.75
N GLN A 83 15.50 18.02 6.28
CA GLN A 83 16.46 17.18 5.56
C GLN A 83 15.89 15.78 5.33
N ASP A 84 15.32 15.14 6.36
CA ASP A 84 14.75 13.81 6.21
C ASP A 84 13.63 13.80 5.15
N LYS A 85 12.85 14.89 5.02
CA LYS A 85 11.83 15.03 3.96
C LYS A 85 12.45 15.08 2.57
N GLN A 86 13.53 15.84 2.40
CA GLN A 86 14.25 15.91 1.12
C GLN A 86 14.85 14.55 0.75
N ASP A 87 15.51 13.90 1.71
CA ASP A 87 16.11 12.57 1.54
C ASP A 87 15.04 11.53 1.18
N LEU A 88 13.89 11.55 1.88
CA LEU A 88 12.78 10.65 1.60
C LEU A 88 12.23 10.86 0.18
N LEU A 89 11.94 12.11 -0.21
CA LEU A 89 11.42 12.43 -1.55
C LEU A 89 12.43 12.12 -2.68
N GLY A 90 13.73 12.15 -2.39
CA GLY A 90 14.77 11.71 -3.33
C GLY A 90 14.90 10.19 -3.42
N ALA A 91 14.55 9.46 -2.37
CA ALA A 91 14.71 8.01 -2.28
C ALA A 91 13.48 7.21 -2.75
N VAL A 92 12.27 7.75 -2.59
CA VAL A 92 11.02 7.00 -2.86
C VAL A 92 10.26 7.56 -4.06
N PRO A 93 9.63 6.70 -4.88
CA PRO A 93 8.77 7.15 -5.97
C PRO A 93 7.47 7.76 -5.42
N ALA A 94 6.80 8.60 -6.21
CA ALA A 94 5.57 9.27 -5.79
C ALA A 94 4.47 8.26 -5.39
N GLU A 95 4.42 7.14 -6.11
CA GLU A 95 3.48 6.03 -5.89
C GLU A 95 3.64 5.40 -4.50
N PHE A 96 4.86 5.29 -3.97
CA PHE A 96 5.08 4.81 -2.60
C PHE A 96 4.35 5.71 -1.60
N VAL A 97 4.50 7.03 -1.77
CA VAL A 97 3.90 8.02 -0.87
C VAL A 97 2.37 8.07 -1.03
N GLU A 98 1.84 7.83 -2.24
CA GLU A 98 0.39 7.76 -2.44
C GLU A 98 -0.23 6.52 -1.80
N ILE A 99 0.39 5.35 -1.92
CA ILE A 99 -0.13 4.13 -1.29
C ILE A 99 -0.11 4.28 0.24
N ASP A 100 0.97 4.84 0.80
CA ASP A 100 1.06 5.15 2.22
C ASP A 100 -0.05 6.12 2.68
N ARG A 101 -0.24 7.24 1.96
CA ARG A 101 -1.33 8.19 2.25
C ARG A 101 -2.71 7.55 2.20
N GLU A 102 -2.96 6.73 1.19
CA GLU A 102 -4.25 6.06 1.03
C GLU A 102 -4.50 5.05 2.15
N PHE A 103 -3.49 4.28 2.56
CA PHE A 103 -3.57 3.36 3.70
C PHE A 103 -4.02 4.09 4.98
N HIS A 104 -3.35 5.19 5.33
CA HIS A 104 -3.70 6.02 6.49
C HIS A 104 -5.09 6.65 6.37
N ARG A 105 -5.50 7.03 5.15
CA ARG A 105 -6.86 7.53 4.89
C ARG A 105 -7.91 6.43 5.11
N LEU A 106 -7.62 5.19 4.73
CA LEU A 106 -8.51 4.05 4.95
C LEU A 106 -8.64 3.74 6.45
N ALA A 107 -7.55 3.79 7.21
CA ALA A 107 -7.59 3.66 8.67
C ALA A 107 -8.49 4.70 9.34
N ASN A 108 -8.42 5.97 8.90
CA ASN A 108 -9.33 7.01 9.38
C ASN A 108 -10.80 6.75 9.00
N LYS A 109 -11.07 6.23 7.79
CA LYS A 109 -12.43 5.87 7.38
C LYS A 109 -12.98 4.69 8.18
N LEU A 110 -12.14 3.70 8.47
CA LEU A 110 -12.46 2.58 9.34
C LEU A 110 -12.83 3.07 10.74
N ALA A 111 -12.04 3.95 11.34
CA ALA A 111 -12.36 4.54 12.63
C ALA A 111 -13.71 5.29 12.62
N GLY A 112 -14.01 5.99 11.52
CA GLY A 112 -15.31 6.63 11.33
C GLY A 112 -16.49 5.66 11.18
N ALA A 113 -16.28 4.49 10.56
CA ALA A 113 -17.28 3.43 10.47
C ALA A 113 -17.49 2.76 11.85
N ALA A 114 -16.42 2.53 12.60
CA ALA A 114 -16.44 2.01 13.95
C ALA A 114 -17.21 2.94 14.91
N ALA A 115 -16.97 4.25 14.85
CA ALA A 115 -17.73 5.25 15.62
C ALA A 115 -19.25 5.20 15.35
N LYS A 116 -19.66 4.71 14.17
CA LYS A 116 -21.06 4.54 13.76
C LYS A 116 -21.58 3.11 14.00
N LYS A 117 -20.75 2.22 14.55
CA LYS A 117 -21.04 0.79 14.77
C LYS A 117 -21.40 0.04 13.49
N ASP A 118 -20.86 0.49 12.36
CA ASP A 118 -21.12 -0.08 11.04
C ASP A 118 -20.08 -1.18 10.75
N SER A 119 -20.41 -2.43 11.08
CA SER A 119 -19.49 -3.57 10.98
C SER A 119 -19.15 -3.94 9.53
N GLU A 120 -20.13 -3.85 8.64
CA GLU A 120 -19.95 -4.13 7.22
C GLU A 120 -18.96 -3.13 6.61
N LEU A 121 -19.12 -1.85 6.91
CA LEU A 121 -18.21 -0.83 6.40
C LEU A 121 -16.83 -0.88 7.08
N GLN A 122 -16.73 -1.33 8.34
CA GLN A 122 -15.45 -1.62 8.99
C GLN A 122 -14.68 -2.73 8.24
N GLU A 123 -15.35 -3.84 7.90
CA GLU A 123 -14.76 -4.94 7.13
C GLU A 123 -14.28 -4.47 5.76
N VAL A 124 -15.11 -3.71 5.03
CA VAL A 124 -14.73 -3.16 3.71
C VAL A 124 -13.45 -2.32 3.79
N TYR A 125 -13.30 -1.48 4.82
CA TYR A 125 -12.09 -0.69 4.97
C TYR A 125 -10.89 -1.52 5.43
N LEU A 126 -11.06 -2.50 6.31
CA LEU A 126 -10.00 -3.41 6.72
C LEU A 126 -9.45 -4.17 5.50
N SER A 127 -10.34 -4.74 4.68
CA SER A 127 -9.98 -5.45 3.45
C SER A 127 -9.19 -4.58 2.49
N LYS A 128 -9.55 -3.29 2.35
CA LYS A 128 -8.79 -2.32 1.54
C LYS A 128 -7.43 -1.98 2.14
N MET A 129 -7.32 -1.86 3.47
CA MET A 129 -6.05 -1.64 4.14
C MET A 129 -5.08 -2.80 3.90
N VAL A 130 -5.57 -4.05 4.01
CA VAL A 130 -4.77 -5.25 3.71
C VAL A 130 -4.32 -5.25 2.24
N ALA A 131 -5.20 -4.89 1.31
CA ALA A 131 -4.84 -4.77 -0.11
C ALA A 131 -3.74 -3.72 -0.34
N SER A 132 -3.78 -2.58 0.35
CA SER A 132 -2.72 -1.56 0.31
C SER A 132 -1.39 -2.08 0.85
N CYS A 133 -1.39 -2.85 1.96
CA CYS A 133 -0.17 -3.49 2.48
C CYS A 133 0.47 -4.41 1.43
N ILE A 134 -0.34 -5.28 0.82
CA ILE A 134 0.12 -6.22 -0.22
C ILE A 134 0.66 -5.46 -1.43
N ALA A 135 -0.05 -4.44 -1.91
CA ALA A 135 0.37 -3.65 -3.06
C ALA A 135 1.71 -2.93 -2.81
N CYS A 136 1.85 -2.27 -1.66
CA CYS A 136 3.09 -1.59 -1.29
C CYS A 136 4.25 -2.58 -1.17
N HIS A 137 4.06 -3.68 -0.44
CA HIS A 137 5.13 -4.64 -0.19
C HIS A 137 5.58 -5.36 -1.47
N ARG A 138 4.62 -5.76 -2.30
CA ARG A 138 4.91 -6.37 -3.60
C ARG A 138 5.67 -5.44 -4.53
N GLN A 139 5.39 -4.14 -4.47
CA GLN A 139 6.00 -3.19 -5.40
C GLN A 139 7.34 -2.62 -4.91
N PHE A 140 7.50 -2.41 -3.61
CA PHE A 140 8.60 -1.59 -3.08
C PHE A 140 9.46 -2.27 -2.00
N ALA A 141 9.11 -3.49 -1.56
CA ALA A 141 9.76 -4.15 -0.43
C ALA A 141 10.02 -5.65 -0.66
N GLN A 142 10.23 -6.08 -1.92
CA GLN A 142 10.52 -7.49 -2.25
C GLN A 142 11.84 -7.99 -1.64
N ASP A 143 12.78 -7.08 -1.37
CA ASP A 143 14.04 -7.36 -0.69
C ASP A 143 13.87 -7.66 0.81
N VAL A 144 12.79 -7.15 1.42
CA VAL A 144 12.38 -7.45 2.79
C VAL A 144 11.40 -8.63 2.85
N PHE A 145 10.53 -8.76 1.84
CA PHE A 145 9.48 -9.77 1.74
C PHE A 145 9.68 -10.63 0.48
N PRO A 146 10.61 -11.61 0.50
CA PRO A 146 10.97 -12.40 -0.69
C PRO A 146 9.82 -13.21 -1.28
N GLY A 147 8.79 -13.53 -0.49
CA GLY A 147 7.57 -14.20 -0.99
C GLY A 147 6.79 -13.42 -2.06
N PHE A 148 7.09 -12.13 -2.27
CA PHE A 148 6.54 -11.35 -3.38
C PHE A 148 7.42 -11.31 -4.63
N ALA A 149 8.68 -11.73 -4.55
CA ALA A 149 9.60 -11.78 -5.68
C ALA A 149 9.28 -12.96 -6.64
N ASP A 150 8.71 -14.05 -6.13
CA ASP A 150 8.57 -15.33 -6.85
C ASP A 150 7.25 -15.50 -7.65
N SER A 151 6.53 -14.40 -7.91
CA SER A 151 5.19 -14.45 -8.52
C SER A 151 5.13 -14.50 -10.06
N GLU A 152 6.26 -14.78 -10.73
CA GLU A 152 6.31 -15.22 -12.15
C GLU A 152 6.48 -16.74 -12.29
N SER A 153 6.06 -17.54 -11.30
CA SER A 153 5.90 -18.98 -11.50
C SER A 153 4.55 -19.28 -12.15
N THR A 154 4.65 -19.81 -13.37
CA THR A 154 3.60 -20.33 -14.23
C THR A 154 2.55 -21.13 -13.46
N VAL A 155 1.29 -20.72 -13.61
CA VAL A 155 0.15 -21.62 -13.37
C VAL A 155 0.17 -22.67 -14.48
N ASP A 156 0.60 -23.89 -14.13
CA ASP A 156 0.25 -25.12 -14.84
C ASP A 156 -1.10 -25.65 -14.35
#